data_AF-A0A8B7T2E0-F1
#
_entry.id   AF-A0A8B7T2E0-F1
#
_cell.length_a   1.000
_cell.length_b   1.000
_cell.length_c   1.000
_cell.angle_alpha   90.00
_cell.angle_beta   90.00
_cell.angle_gamma   90.00
#
_symmetry.space_group_name_H-M   'P 1'
#
loop_
_entity.id
_entity.type
_entity.pdbx_description
1 polymer ?
#
loop_
_entity_poly.entity_id
_entity_poly.type
_entity_poly.pdbx_seq_one_letter_code
_entity_poly.pdbx_strand_id
1 'polypeptide(L)'
;MASLRRVKVLLVLNLIAVAGFVLFLAKCRPIAVRSGDGFHEIRPRAEAANLSAHSTSPIQDAVLKRLSLLEDIVYRQLNGLSKSLGLIEGYGGRGKGGLPATLSPAEEEKAKGPHEKYGYNSYLSEKISLDRSIPDYRPTKCKELKYNKELPQISIIFIFVNEALSVILRSVHSAVNHTPTHLLKEIILVDDNSDEEELKAPLEEYVHKRYPGLVKVVRNQKREGLIRARIEGWKAATGQVTGFFDMQVDTINLANASHPTPLNL
;
A
#
# COMPACT_ATOMS: atom_id res chain seq x y z
N MET A 1 -56.77 33.87 -12.85
CA MET A 1 -56.47 33.86 -11.39
C MET A 1 -55.69 32.62 -10.89
N ALA A 2 -55.57 31.52 -11.65
CA ALA A 2 -54.87 30.30 -11.20
C ALA A 2 -53.32 30.36 -11.26
N SER A 3 -52.75 31.17 -12.15
CA SER A 3 -51.28 31.31 -12.30
C SER A 3 -50.63 32.01 -11.11
N LEU A 4 -51.23 33.08 -10.60
CA LEU A 4 -50.68 33.87 -9.50
C LEU A 4 -50.63 33.10 -8.17
N ARG A 5 -51.57 32.16 -7.95
CA ARG A 5 -51.58 31.30 -6.76
C ARG A 5 -50.43 30.28 -6.79
N ARG A 6 -50.13 29.70 -7.96
CA ARG A 6 -49.01 28.77 -8.12
C ARG A 6 -47.65 29.44 -7.94
N VAL A 7 -47.49 30.65 -8.47
CA VAL A 7 -46.26 31.46 -8.29
C VAL A 7 -46.06 31.85 -6.82
N LYS A 8 -47.13 32.24 -6.11
CA LYS A 8 -47.06 32.52 -4.66
C LYS A 8 -46.66 31.28 -3.85
N VAL A 9 -47.19 30.11 -4.17
CA VAL A 9 -46.84 28.86 -3.49
C VAL A 9 -45.37 28.49 -3.72
N LEU A 10 -44.87 28.63 -4.96
CA LEU A 10 -43.46 28.40 -5.29
C LEU A 10 -42.52 29.38 -4.58
N LEU A 11 -42.88 30.66 -4.49
CA LEU A 11 -42.09 31.66 -3.76
C LEU A 11 -42.07 31.37 -2.25
N VAL A 12 -43.19 30.95 -1.67
CA VAL A 12 -43.26 30.57 -0.26
C VAL A 12 -42.42 29.32 0.02
N LEU A 13 -42.47 28.31 -0.84
CA LEU A 13 -41.63 27.11 -0.70
C LEU A 13 -40.14 27.43 -0.81
N ASN A 14 -39.75 28.30 -1.74
CA ASN A 14 -38.36 28.76 -1.86
C ASN A 14 -37.89 29.54 -0.62
N LEU A 15 -38.74 30.41 -0.08
CA LEU A 15 -38.43 31.14 1.16
C LEU A 15 -38.25 30.20 2.35
N ILE A 16 -39.10 29.16 2.48
CA ILE A 16 -38.97 28.15 3.53
C ILE A 16 -37.67 27.36 3.37
N ALA A 17 -37.30 26.97 2.15
CA ALA A 17 -36.06 26.24 1.89
C ALA A 17 -34.81 27.07 2.22
N VAL A 18 -34.79 28.35 1.83
CA VAL A 18 -33.70 29.28 2.14
C VAL A 18 -33.61 29.54 3.64
N ALA A 19 -34.75 29.78 4.32
CA ALA A 19 -34.77 29.95 5.77
C ALA A 19 -34.27 28.69 6.51
N GLY A 20 -34.63 27.50 6.02
CA GLY A 20 -34.14 26.23 6.55
C GLY A 20 -32.63 26.06 6.39
N PHE A 21 -32.08 26.45 5.23
CA PHE A 21 -30.63 26.40 4.98
C PHE A 21 -29.86 27.40 5.84
N VAL A 22 -30.37 28.62 6.01
CA VAL A 22 -29.76 29.63 6.89
C VAL A 22 -29.81 29.20 8.35
N LEU A 23 -30.93 28.60 8.81
CA LEU A 23 -31.04 28.04 10.16
C LEU A 23 -30.11 26.84 10.38
N PHE A 24 -29.93 25.99 9.36
CA PHE A 24 -28.98 24.88 9.39
C PHE A 24 -27.55 25.39 9.50
N LEU A 25 -27.16 26.40 8.72
CA LEU A 25 -25.84 27.04 8.83
C LEU A 25 -25.64 27.79 10.16
N ALA A 26 -26.70 28.39 10.70
CA ALA A 26 -26.64 29.07 12.00
C ALA A 26 -26.51 28.09 13.19
N LYS A 27 -27.11 26.90 13.11
CA LYS A 27 -26.99 25.84 14.13
C LYS A 27 -25.78 24.94 13.94
N CYS A 28 -25.32 24.74 12.71
CA CYS A 28 -24.07 24.06 12.40
C CYS A 28 -22.94 25.09 12.40
N ARG A 29 -22.51 25.53 13.59
CA ARG A 29 -21.16 26.09 13.70
C ARG A 29 -20.17 25.00 13.31
N PRO A 30 -19.25 25.24 12.35
CA PRO A 30 -18.10 24.35 12.19
C PRO A 30 -17.35 24.32 13.52
N ILE A 31 -17.00 23.12 13.97
CA ILE A 31 -16.12 22.93 15.12
C ILE A 31 -14.83 23.67 14.78
N ALA A 32 -14.62 24.82 15.41
CA ALA A 32 -13.33 25.47 15.44
C ALA A 32 -12.39 24.53 16.20
N VAL A 33 -11.46 23.89 15.48
CA VAL A 33 -10.32 23.21 16.08
C VAL A 33 -9.56 24.27 16.86
N ARG A 34 -9.62 24.19 18.19
CA ARG A 34 -8.76 24.95 19.08
C ARG A 34 -7.32 24.55 18.79
N SER A 35 -6.60 25.41 18.08
CA SER A 35 -5.16 25.51 18.20
C SER A 35 -4.89 26.01 19.62
N GLY A 36 -4.46 25.09 20.49
CA GLY A 36 -4.13 25.35 21.88
C GLY A 36 -2.83 24.63 22.18
N ASP A 37 -1.75 25.41 22.18
CA ASP A 37 -0.44 25.04 22.68
C ASP A 37 -0.53 24.32 24.01
N GLY A 38 0.15 23.18 24.07
CA GLY A 38 0.30 22.33 25.22
C GLY A 38 1.50 21.43 25.00
N PHE A 39 2.67 22.05 24.82
CA PHE A 39 3.96 21.37 24.91
C PHE A 39 4.06 20.70 26.29
N HIS A 40 3.73 19.42 26.37
CA HIS A 40 4.23 18.59 27.46
C HIS A 40 5.64 18.14 27.07
N GLU A 41 6.61 18.87 27.60
CA GLU A 41 8.03 18.56 27.61
C GLU A 41 8.23 17.12 28.12
N ILE A 42 8.48 16.18 27.19
CA ILE A 42 8.91 14.82 27.53
C ILE A 42 10.39 14.92 27.91
N ARG A 43 10.63 15.04 29.21
CA ARG A 43 11.93 14.82 29.84
C ARG A 43 12.47 13.45 29.39
N PRO A 44 13.70 13.34 28.89
CA PRO A 44 14.27 12.05 28.50
C PRO A 44 14.37 11.17 29.76
N ARG A 45 13.56 10.12 29.80
CA ARG A 45 13.62 9.11 30.86
C ARG A 45 14.84 8.24 30.56
N ALA A 46 15.78 8.28 31.50
CA ALA A 46 17.02 7.54 31.52
C ALA A 46 16.88 6.11 31.00
N GLU A 47 17.83 5.72 30.15
CA GLU A 47 18.09 4.35 29.74
C GLU A 47 18.17 3.44 30.98
N ALA A 48 17.17 2.59 31.14
CA ALA A 48 17.29 1.41 31.99
C ALA A 48 17.92 0.31 31.14
N ALA A 49 19.25 0.27 31.13
CA ALA A 49 20.00 -0.88 30.67
C ALA A 49 19.72 -2.06 31.62
N ASN A 50 18.87 -3.00 31.21
CA ASN A 50 18.83 -4.34 31.79
C ASN A 50 19.25 -5.32 30.70
N LEU A 51 20.55 -5.61 30.72
CA LEU A 51 21.22 -6.64 29.96
C LEU A 51 20.85 -8.02 30.51
N SER A 52 20.13 -8.82 29.73
CA SER A 52 20.37 -10.28 29.72
C SER A 52 21.26 -10.58 28.52
N ALA A 53 22.56 -10.35 28.68
CA ALA A 53 23.56 -10.75 27.70
C ALA A 53 23.72 -12.28 27.78
N HIS A 54 22.99 -13.00 26.93
CA HIS A 54 23.46 -14.31 26.51
C HIS A 54 24.72 -14.07 25.68
N SER A 55 25.87 -14.48 26.22
CA SER A 55 27.16 -14.41 25.53
C SER A 55 27.09 -15.25 24.26
N THR A 56 26.88 -14.59 23.11
CA THR A 56 27.06 -15.20 21.80
C THR A 56 28.53 -15.58 21.64
N SER A 57 28.79 -16.76 21.08
CA SER A 57 30.16 -17.21 20.82
C SER A 57 30.84 -16.23 19.85
N PRO A 58 32.17 -15.97 19.95
CA PRO A 58 32.90 -15.14 18.99
C PRO A 58 32.70 -15.55 17.53
N ILE A 59 32.39 -16.84 17.30
CA ILE A 59 32.07 -17.40 15.99
C ILE A 59 30.66 -16.97 15.54
N GLN A 60 29.68 -16.95 16.45
CA GLN A 60 28.32 -16.50 16.15
C GLN A 60 28.30 -15.00 15.80
N ASP A 61 29.06 -14.17 16.51
CA ASP A 61 29.16 -12.74 16.21
C ASP A 61 29.81 -12.48 14.85
N ALA A 62 30.85 -13.24 14.51
CA ALA A 62 31.50 -13.16 13.20
C ALA A 62 30.57 -13.59 12.06
N VAL A 63 29.74 -14.62 12.28
CA VAL A 63 28.73 -15.09 11.32
C VAL A 63 27.63 -14.04 11.16
N LEU A 64 27.08 -13.52 12.26
CA LEU A 64 26.05 -12.47 12.23
C LEU A 64 26.53 -11.21 11.50
N LYS A 65 27.78 -10.79 11.75
CA LYS A 65 28.37 -9.63 11.08
C LYS A 65 28.58 -9.85 9.58
N ARG A 66 28.89 -11.08 9.17
CA ARG A 66 28.98 -11.45 7.74
C ARG A 66 27.60 -11.49 7.09
N LEU A 67 26.59 -12.04 7.77
CA LEU A 67 25.21 -12.06 7.30
C LEU A 67 24.66 -10.65 7.15
N SER A 68 24.87 -9.76 8.13
CA SER A 68 24.44 -8.35 8.03
C SER A 68 25.14 -7.59 6.91
N LEU A 69 26.42 -7.89 6.64
CA LEU A 69 27.15 -7.29 5.52
C LEU A 69 26.64 -7.82 4.18
N LEU A 70 26.35 -9.11 4.09
CA LEU A 70 25.75 -9.71 2.90
C LEU A 70 24.36 -9.12 2.64
N GLU A 71 23.56 -8.96 3.69
CA GLU A 71 22.26 -8.31 3.65
C GLU A 71 22.36 -6.88 3.13
N ASP A 72 23.32 -6.06 3.59
CA ASP A 72 23.52 -4.70 3.08
C ASP A 72 23.97 -4.67 1.61
N ILE A 73 24.85 -5.59 1.19
CA ILE A 73 25.29 -5.69 -0.21
C ILE A 73 24.11 -6.08 -1.11
N VAL A 74 23.34 -7.09 -0.70
CA VAL A 74 22.14 -7.54 -1.40
C VAL A 74 21.12 -6.42 -1.46
N TYR A 75 20.85 -5.73 -0.35
CA TYR A 75 19.92 -4.61 -0.27
C TYR A 75 20.35 -3.47 -1.21
N ARG A 76 21.63 -3.11 -1.25
CA ARG A 76 22.14 -2.08 -2.18
C ARG A 76 22.00 -2.48 -3.65
N GLN A 77 22.23 -3.74 -3.98
CA GLN A 77 22.11 -4.24 -5.34
C GLN A 77 20.64 -4.31 -5.78
N LEU A 78 19.73 -4.65 -4.87
CA LEU A 78 18.29 -4.69 -5.10
C LEU A 78 17.66 -3.29 -5.18
N ASN A 79 18.08 -2.33 -4.34
CA ASN A 79 17.63 -0.94 -4.43
C ASN A 79 18.00 -0.30 -5.79
N GLY A 80 19.03 -0.82 -6.47
CA GLY A 80 19.38 -0.43 -7.83
C GLY A 80 18.28 -0.73 -8.85
N LEU A 81 17.49 -1.79 -8.64
CA LEU A 81 16.43 -2.21 -9.55
C LEU A 81 15.29 -1.19 -9.58
N SER A 82 14.74 -0.83 -8.43
CA SER A 82 13.68 0.18 -8.35
C SER A 82 14.13 1.52 -8.90
N LYS A 83 15.35 1.93 -8.58
CA LYS A 83 15.91 3.18 -9.10
C LYS A 83 16.07 3.16 -10.62
N SER A 84 16.44 2.02 -11.21
CA SER A 84 16.53 1.87 -12.67
C SER A 84 15.18 2.01 -13.37
N LEU A 85 14.08 1.69 -12.66
CA LEU A 85 12.70 1.86 -13.10
C LEU A 85 12.13 3.24 -12.73
N GLY A 86 12.94 4.15 -12.18
CA GLY A 86 12.48 5.48 -11.75
C GLY A 86 11.63 5.48 -10.48
N LEU A 87 11.61 4.37 -9.74
CA LEU A 87 10.83 4.17 -8.52
C LEU A 87 11.67 4.39 -7.26
N ILE A 88 10.98 4.64 -6.16
CA ILE A 88 11.57 4.98 -4.86
C ILE A 88 11.28 3.86 -3.86
N GLU A 89 12.28 3.46 -3.09
CA GLU A 89 12.15 2.47 -2.01
C GLU A 89 12.46 3.08 -0.64
N GLY A 90 12.09 2.35 0.42
CA GLY A 90 12.34 2.71 1.81
C GLY A 90 11.19 3.46 2.50
N TYR A 91 11.26 3.57 3.83
CA TYR A 91 10.14 4.07 4.66
C TYR A 91 10.00 5.60 4.71
N GLY A 92 10.72 6.32 3.85
CA GLY A 92 10.79 7.79 3.81
C GLY A 92 10.00 8.41 2.66
N GLY A 93 10.08 9.73 2.55
CA GLY A 93 9.55 10.48 1.40
C GLY A 93 8.07 10.83 1.47
N ARG A 94 7.51 11.15 0.30
CA ARG A 94 6.10 11.54 0.15
C ARG A 94 5.20 10.37 0.51
N GLY A 95 4.07 10.65 1.15
CA GLY A 95 3.08 9.63 1.50
C GLY A 95 3.48 8.72 2.68
N LYS A 96 4.57 9.04 3.38
CA LYS A 96 5.01 8.29 4.58
C LYS A 96 3.91 8.27 5.64
N GLY A 97 3.71 7.10 6.26
CA GLY A 97 2.70 6.93 7.30
C GLY A 97 1.28 7.17 6.79
N GLY A 98 1.01 6.90 5.52
CA GLY A 98 -0.29 7.12 4.89
C GLY A 98 -0.75 8.58 4.84
N LEU A 99 0.15 9.54 5.05
CA LEU A 99 -0.17 10.96 4.99
C LEU A 99 -0.47 11.40 3.55
N PRO A 100 -1.31 12.43 3.34
CA PRO A 100 -1.53 12.99 2.02
C PRO A 100 -0.22 13.52 1.44
N ALA A 101 -0.02 13.30 0.15
CA ALA A 101 1.10 13.84 -0.61
C ALA A 101 0.58 14.81 -1.67
N THR A 102 1.31 15.89 -1.90
CA THR A 102 0.95 16.94 -2.86
C THR A 102 2.02 17.08 -3.93
N LEU A 103 1.61 17.60 -5.08
CA LEU A 103 2.49 17.96 -6.19
C LEU A 103 2.71 19.48 -6.19
N SER A 104 3.86 19.91 -6.68
CA SER A 104 4.07 21.32 -7.05
C SER A 104 3.32 21.66 -8.36
N PRO A 105 3.03 22.94 -8.65
CA PRO A 105 2.33 23.32 -9.88
C PRO A 105 3.00 22.81 -11.17
N ALA A 106 4.34 22.78 -11.20
CA ALA A 106 5.09 22.25 -12.34
C ALA A 106 4.98 20.71 -12.48
N GLU A 107 4.78 19.99 -11.37
CA GLU A 107 4.54 18.55 -11.37
C GLU A 107 3.09 18.22 -11.73
N GLU A 108 2.13 19.06 -11.35
CA GLU A 108 0.71 18.88 -11.72
C GLU A 108 0.54 18.89 -13.24
N GLU A 109 1.24 19.77 -13.96
CA GLU A 109 1.24 19.77 -15.43
C GLU A 109 1.75 18.44 -16.01
N LYS A 110 2.80 17.85 -15.42
CA LYS A 110 3.33 16.54 -15.83
C LYS A 110 2.38 15.40 -15.49
N ALA A 111 1.59 15.55 -14.43
CA ALA A 111 0.67 14.53 -13.95
C ALA A 111 -0.61 14.42 -14.80
N LYS A 112 -0.98 15.44 -15.58
CA LYS A 112 -2.23 15.45 -16.39
C LYS A 112 -2.35 14.25 -17.33
N GLY A 113 -1.34 14.01 -18.18
CA GLY A 113 -1.35 12.90 -19.13
C GLY A 113 -1.46 11.52 -18.45
N PRO A 114 -0.58 11.20 -17.47
CA PRO A 114 -0.71 9.97 -16.70
C PRO A 114 -2.05 9.86 -15.95
N HIS A 115 -2.59 10.97 -15.43
CA HIS A 115 -3.88 10.97 -14.76
C HIS A 115 -5.03 10.60 -15.69
N GLU A 116 -5.05 11.14 -16.91
CA GLU A 116 -6.04 10.78 -17.93
C GLU A 116 -5.91 9.32 -18.38
N LYS A 117 -4.68 8.80 -18.47
CA LYS A 117 -4.41 7.41 -18.87
C LYS A 117 -4.91 6.38 -17.85
N TYR A 118 -4.58 6.57 -16.57
CA TYR A 118 -4.85 5.57 -15.52
C TYR A 118 -6.11 5.86 -14.70
N GLY A 119 -6.66 7.08 -14.77
CA GLY A 119 -7.81 7.51 -13.96
C GLY A 119 -7.46 7.91 -12.52
N TYR A 120 -6.18 7.92 -12.16
CA TYR A 120 -5.66 8.35 -10.86
C TYR A 120 -4.26 8.96 -11.03
N ASN A 121 -3.73 9.62 -9.99
CA ASN A 121 -2.45 10.33 -10.08
C ASN A 121 -1.25 9.35 -10.01
N SER A 122 -0.99 8.64 -11.10
CA SER A 122 0.12 7.68 -11.20
C SER A 122 1.49 8.39 -11.12
N TYR A 123 1.60 9.62 -11.63
CA TYR A 123 2.80 10.44 -11.48
C TYR A 123 3.17 10.66 -10.01
N LEU A 124 2.18 11.03 -9.17
CA LEU A 124 2.40 11.15 -7.72
C LEU A 124 2.70 9.79 -7.09
N SER A 125 2.04 8.72 -7.55
CA SER A 125 2.33 7.35 -7.11
C SER A 125 3.82 7.01 -7.33
N GLU A 126 4.42 7.32 -8.47
CA GLU A 126 5.86 7.07 -8.69
C GLU A 126 6.77 7.82 -7.72
N LYS A 127 6.31 8.95 -7.16
CA LYS A 127 7.05 9.73 -6.16
C LYS A 127 6.79 9.29 -4.72
N ILE A 128 5.94 8.28 -4.53
CA ILE A 128 5.65 7.67 -3.24
C ILE A 128 6.35 6.31 -3.21
N SER A 129 7.08 6.06 -2.12
CA SER A 129 7.85 4.83 -1.95
C SER A 129 7.01 3.55 -2.10
N LEU A 130 7.63 2.51 -2.67
CA LEU A 130 7.08 1.15 -2.70
C LEU A 130 6.94 0.53 -1.30
N ASP A 131 7.77 0.96 -0.34
CA ASP A 131 7.78 0.46 1.05
C ASP A 131 7.14 1.45 2.04
N ARG A 132 6.24 2.32 1.58
CA ARG A 132 5.61 3.30 2.46
C ARG A 132 4.88 2.61 3.62
N SER A 133 5.02 3.16 4.82
CA SER A 133 4.22 2.69 5.96
C SER A 133 2.79 3.23 5.91
N ILE A 134 1.83 2.41 6.36
CA ILE A 134 0.43 2.80 6.50
C ILE A 134 0.01 2.67 7.96
N PRO A 135 -0.75 3.64 8.51
CA PRO A 135 -1.24 3.56 9.88
C PRO A 135 -2.18 2.39 10.06
N ASP A 136 -2.09 1.75 11.22
CA ASP A 136 -3.01 0.67 11.58
C ASP A 136 -4.32 1.25 12.13
N TYR A 137 -5.29 1.41 11.22
CA TYR A 137 -6.64 1.88 11.51
C TYR A 137 -7.55 0.84 12.17
N ARG A 138 -7.05 -0.37 12.47
CA ARG A 138 -7.90 -1.40 13.11
C ARG A 138 -8.32 -0.98 14.51
N PRO A 139 -9.56 -1.29 14.94
CA PRO A 139 -9.98 -1.14 16.32
C PRO A 139 -9.08 -1.93 17.28
N THR A 140 -8.91 -1.44 18.52
CA THR A 140 -8.06 -2.08 19.54
C THR A 140 -8.37 -3.56 19.74
N LYS A 141 -9.67 -3.92 19.76
CA LYS A 141 -10.10 -5.31 19.89
C LYS A 141 -9.53 -6.21 18.79
N CYS A 142 -9.46 -5.73 17.55
CA CYS A 142 -8.88 -6.49 16.44
C CYS A 142 -7.36 -6.69 16.57
N LYS A 143 -6.66 -5.72 17.18
CA LYS A 143 -5.21 -5.79 17.43
C LYS A 143 -4.87 -6.80 18.53
N GLU A 144 -5.77 -6.97 19.49
CA GLU A 144 -5.61 -7.89 20.62
C GLU A 144 -6.04 -9.33 20.30
N LEU A 145 -6.69 -9.57 19.15
CA LEU A 145 -7.05 -10.92 18.73
C LEU A 145 -5.81 -11.79 18.54
N LYS A 146 -5.84 -12.98 19.13
CA LYS A 146 -4.82 -14.00 18.98
C LYS A 146 -5.36 -15.11 18.08
N TYR A 147 -4.58 -15.45 17.08
CA TYR A 147 -4.87 -16.53 16.14
C TYR A 147 -3.94 -17.71 16.43
N ASN A 148 -4.31 -18.91 15.97
CA ASN A 148 -3.38 -20.02 15.94
C ASN A 148 -2.18 -19.66 15.06
N LYS A 149 -0.98 -20.16 15.39
CA LYS A 149 0.21 -20.03 14.54
C LYS A 149 0.12 -20.94 13.31
N GLU A 150 -0.56 -22.07 13.45
CA GLU A 150 -0.79 -23.02 12.36
C GLU A 150 -2.02 -22.57 11.56
N LEU A 151 -1.81 -21.60 10.68
CA LEU A 151 -2.77 -21.19 9.67
C LEU A 151 -2.34 -21.72 8.29
N PRO A 152 -3.31 -22.01 7.40
CA PRO A 152 -2.98 -22.48 6.07
C PRO A 152 -2.21 -21.42 5.28
N GLN A 153 -1.28 -21.87 4.44
CA GLN A 153 -0.54 -20.94 3.58
C GLN A 153 -1.45 -20.38 2.48
N ILE A 154 -1.29 -19.09 2.17
CA ILE A 154 -2.05 -18.36 1.17
C ILE A 154 -1.23 -18.12 -0.10
N SER A 155 -1.87 -18.32 -1.26
CA SER A 155 -1.42 -17.77 -2.54
C SER A 155 -2.18 -16.48 -2.81
N ILE A 156 -1.46 -15.37 -2.98
CA ILE A 156 -2.04 -14.07 -3.29
C ILE A 156 -2.05 -13.90 -4.80
N ILE A 157 -3.21 -13.62 -5.39
CA ILE A 157 -3.36 -13.41 -6.81
C ILE A 157 -3.74 -11.96 -7.07
N PHE A 158 -2.90 -11.27 -7.83
CA PHE A 158 -3.19 -9.98 -8.41
C PHE A 158 -3.41 -10.11 -9.90
N ILE A 159 -4.40 -9.39 -10.42
CA ILE A 159 -4.74 -9.37 -11.83
C ILE A 159 -4.65 -7.94 -12.31
N PHE A 160 -4.00 -7.73 -13.44
CA PHE A 160 -3.82 -6.40 -13.99
C PHE A 160 -3.89 -6.38 -15.52
N VAL A 161 -4.25 -5.21 -16.04
CA VAL A 161 -4.19 -4.88 -17.46
C VAL A 161 -3.85 -3.40 -17.57
N ASN A 162 -2.74 -3.07 -18.22
CA ASN A 162 -2.27 -1.69 -18.41
C ASN A 162 -2.26 -0.86 -17.10
N GLU A 163 -1.87 -1.48 -15.99
CA GLU A 163 -1.79 -0.82 -14.68
C GLU A 163 -0.42 -0.12 -14.50
N ALA A 164 -0.37 0.97 -13.74
CA ALA A 164 0.90 1.67 -13.50
C ALA A 164 1.91 0.79 -12.74
N LEU A 165 3.17 0.75 -13.20
CA LEU A 165 4.21 -0.09 -12.61
C LEU A 165 4.44 0.22 -11.12
N SER A 166 4.41 1.50 -10.74
CA SER A 166 4.55 1.93 -9.33
C SER A 166 3.47 1.35 -8.42
N VAL A 167 2.26 1.17 -8.95
CA VAL A 167 1.12 0.61 -8.23
C VAL A 167 1.27 -0.90 -8.10
N ILE A 168 1.60 -1.58 -9.22
CA ILE A 168 1.83 -3.03 -9.22
C ILE A 168 2.88 -3.40 -8.17
N LEU A 169 4.05 -2.76 -8.23
CA LEU A 169 5.16 -3.09 -7.36
C LEU A 169 4.89 -2.68 -5.91
N ARG A 170 4.17 -1.59 -5.66
CA ARG A 170 3.80 -1.22 -4.29
C ARG A 170 2.88 -2.28 -3.66
N SER A 171 1.90 -2.80 -4.41
CA SER A 171 1.02 -3.86 -3.92
C SER A 171 1.79 -5.16 -3.61
N VAL A 172 2.77 -5.52 -4.45
CA VAL A 172 3.67 -6.67 -4.21
C VAL A 172 4.50 -6.43 -2.94
N HIS A 173 5.18 -5.29 -2.83
CA HIS A 173 5.97 -4.94 -1.65
C HIS A 173 5.12 -4.96 -0.39
N SER A 174 3.94 -4.37 -0.45
CA SER A 174 3.00 -4.33 0.67
C SER A 174 2.55 -5.72 1.09
N ALA A 175 2.18 -6.59 0.15
CA ALA A 175 1.79 -7.97 0.43
C ALA A 175 2.94 -8.76 1.08
N VAL A 176 4.16 -8.60 0.59
CA VAL A 176 5.36 -9.27 1.14
C VAL A 176 5.68 -8.73 2.54
N ASN A 177 5.68 -7.42 2.73
CA ASN A 177 6.09 -6.77 3.97
C ASN A 177 5.08 -6.97 5.12
N HIS A 178 3.79 -7.14 4.80
CA HIS A 178 2.71 -7.18 5.79
C HIS A 178 2.04 -8.54 5.96
N THR A 179 2.50 -9.58 5.23
CA THR A 179 2.07 -10.96 5.41
C THR A 179 3.16 -11.77 6.11
N PRO A 180 2.86 -12.48 7.22
CA PRO A 180 3.84 -13.36 7.85
C PRO A 180 4.43 -14.37 6.88
N THR A 181 5.76 -14.50 6.87
CA THR A 181 6.51 -15.30 5.89
C THR A 181 6.09 -16.77 5.84
N HIS A 182 5.75 -17.36 6.98
CA HIS A 182 5.27 -18.75 7.05
C HIS A 182 3.87 -18.94 6.43
N LEU A 183 3.08 -17.88 6.30
CA LEU A 183 1.75 -17.91 5.69
C LEU A 183 1.78 -17.58 4.21
N LEU A 184 2.69 -16.72 3.76
CA LEU A 184 2.78 -16.34 2.36
C LEU A 184 3.45 -17.46 1.54
N LYS A 185 2.66 -18.21 0.78
CA LYS A 185 3.20 -19.27 -0.10
C LYS A 185 3.85 -18.68 -1.34
N GLU A 186 3.12 -17.82 -2.02
CA GLU A 186 3.48 -17.23 -3.30
C GLU A 186 2.57 -16.04 -3.63
N ILE A 187 3.05 -15.19 -4.53
CA ILE A 187 2.29 -14.12 -5.16
C ILE A 187 2.26 -14.39 -6.66
N ILE A 188 1.07 -14.36 -7.26
CA ILE A 188 0.85 -14.60 -8.68
C ILE A 188 0.32 -13.33 -9.31
N LEU A 189 1.08 -12.77 -10.23
CA LEU A 189 0.75 -11.60 -11.03
C LEU A 189 0.20 -12.08 -12.37
N VAL A 190 -1.09 -11.92 -12.60
CA VAL A 190 -1.75 -12.30 -13.86
C VAL A 190 -1.88 -11.08 -14.75
N ASP A 191 -1.10 -11.04 -15.82
CA ASP A 191 -1.17 -10.06 -16.90
C ASP A 191 -2.26 -10.48 -17.90
N ASP A 192 -3.40 -9.78 -17.90
CA ASP A 192 -4.50 -10.02 -18.86
C ASP A 192 -4.27 -9.30 -20.19
N ASN A 193 -3.09 -9.56 -20.76
CA ASN A 193 -2.62 -9.02 -22.04
C ASN A 193 -2.53 -7.47 -22.06
N SER A 194 -1.64 -6.93 -21.22
CA SER A 194 -1.24 -5.53 -21.23
C SER A 194 -0.41 -5.17 -22.47
N ASP A 195 -0.48 -3.92 -22.89
CA ASP A 195 0.23 -3.37 -24.05
C ASP A 195 1.53 -2.64 -23.63
N GLU A 196 1.64 -2.26 -22.36
CA GLU A 196 2.77 -1.49 -21.82
C GLU A 196 4.05 -2.33 -21.71
N GLU A 197 5.13 -1.88 -22.36
CA GLU A 197 6.43 -2.57 -22.39
C GLU A 197 7.05 -2.75 -21.00
N GLU A 198 6.86 -1.79 -20.10
CA GLU A 198 7.35 -1.85 -18.72
C GLU A 198 6.76 -3.02 -17.93
N LEU A 199 5.57 -3.50 -18.32
CA LEU A 199 4.89 -4.62 -17.68
C LEU A 199 5.32 -5.98 -18.24
N LYS A 200 6.22 -5.99 -19.24
CA LYS A 200 6.76 -7.19 -19.86
C LYS A 200 8.06 -7.61 -19.17
N ALA A 201 9.17 -7.58 -19.90
CA ALA A 201 10.48 -7.98 -19.39
C ALA A 201 10.92 -7.19 -18.14
N PRO A 202 10.72 -5.86 -18.04
CA PRO A 202 11.19 -5.10 -16.88
C PRO A 202 10.52 -5.52 -15.56
N LEU A 203 9.20 -5.69 -15.55
CA LEU A 203 8.46 -6.21 -14.39
C LEU A 203 8.96 -7.61 -14.00
N GLU A 204 9.12 -8.49 -14.98
CA GLU A 204 9.52 -9.89 -14.75
C GLU A 204 10.95 -9.99 -14.19
N GLU A 205 11.87 -9.21 -14.74
CA GLU A 205 13.24 -9.09 -14.25
C GLU A 205 13.26 -8.54 -12.82
N TYR A 206 12.46 -7.51 -12.54
CA TYR A 206 12.36 -6.92 -11.21
C TYR A 206 11.92 -7.95 -10.17
N VAL A 207 10.78 -8.62 -10.40
CA VAL A 207 10.22 -9.56 -9.42
C VAL A 207 11.08 -10.82 -9.28
N HIS A 208 11.71 -11.29 -10.36
CA HIS A 208 12.60 -12.45 -10.32
C HIS A 208 13.85 -12.17 -9.51
N LYS A 209 14.46 -10.98 -9.67
CA LYS A 209 15.65 -10.59 -8.92
C LYS A 209 15.32 -10.25 -7.46
N ARG A 210 14.21 -9.56 -7.20
CA ARG A 210 13.84 -9.08 -5.87
C ARG A 210 13.21 -10.16 -4.98
N TYR A 211 12.38 -11.02 -5.56
CA TYR A 211 11.56 -12.01 -4.86
C TYR A 211 11.70 -13.40 -5.51
N PRO A 212 12.92 -13.97 -5.57
CA PRO A 212 13.20 -15.18 -6.31
C PRO A 212 12.32 -16.35 -5.83
N GLY A 213 11.52 -16.91 -6.74
CA GLY A 213 10.64 -18.05 -6.47
C GLY A 213 9.34 -17.71 -5.71
N LEU A 214 9.27 -16.54 -5.06
CA LEU A 214 8.09 -16.11 -4.30
C LEU A 214 7.03 -15.45 -5.19
N VAL A 215 7.47 -14.61 -6.14
CA VAL A 215 6.57 -13.89 -7.06
C VAL A 215 6.67 -14.50 -8.46
N LYS A 216 5.52 -14.80 -9.06
CA LYS A 216 5.41 -15.40 -10.40
C LYS A 216 4.54 -14.54 -11.30
N VAL A 217 4.89 -14.45 -12.57
CA VAL A 217 4.08 -13.76 -13.58
C VAL A 217 3.42 -14.79 -14.50
N VAL A 218 2.10 -14.70 -14.66
CA VAL A 218 1.30 -15.50 -15.58
C VAL A 218 0.75 -14.56 -16.64
N ARG A 219 0.93 -14.88 -17.92
CA ARG A 219 0.50 -14.01 -19.03
C ARG A 219 -0.55 -14.68 -19.88
N ASN A 220 -1.68 -13.99 -20.06
CA ASN A 220 -2.67 -14.40 -21.04
C ASN A 220 -2.22 -14.01 -22.45
N GLN A 221 -2.46 -14.89 -23.43
CA GLN A 221 -2.10 -14.65 -24.84
C GLN A 221 -2.99 -13.61 -25.53
N LYS A 222 -4.15 -13.32 -24.94
CA LYS A 222 -5.11 -12.30 -25.38
C LYS A 222 -5.86 -11.77 -24.16
N ARG A 223 -6.56 -10.65 -24.33
CA ARG A 223 -7.39 -10.08 -23.25
C ARG A 223 -8.62 -10.95 -23.02
N GLU A 224 -8.66 -11.65 -21.89
CA GLU A 224 -9.71 -12.60 -21.54
C GLU A 224 -10.75 -12.00 -20.57
N GLY A 225 -10.39 -10.93 -19.88
CA GLY A 225 -11.20 -10.28 -18.87
C GLY A 225 -11.02 -10.88 -17.47
N LEU A 226 -11.43 -10.11 -16.47
CA LEU A 226 -11.17 -10.38 -15.05
C LEU A 226 -11.54 -11.80 -14.59
N ILE A 227 -12.68 -12.33 -15.04
CA ILE A 227 -13.16 -13.66 -14.60
C ILE A 227 -12.21 -14.76 -15.08
N ARG A 228 -11.81 -14.72 -16.35
CA ARG A 228 -10.91 -15.74 -16.91
C ARG A 228 -9.49 -15.57 -16.40
N ALA A 229 -9.03 -14.33 -16.23
CA ALA A 229 -7.76 -14.07 -15.55
C ALA A 229 -7.72 -14.61 -14.11
N ARG A 230 -8.84 -14.53 -13.35
CA ARG A 230 -8.95 -15.17 -12.02
C ARG A 230 -8.78 -16.69 -12.12
N ILE A 231 -9.38 -17.31 -13.12
CA ILE A 231 -9.27 -18.76 -13.34
C ILE A 231 -7.82 -19.14 -13.67
N GLU A 232 -7.14 -18.39 -14.54
CA GLU A 232 -5.73 -18.65 -14.87
C GLU A 232 -4.80 -18.47 -13.67
N GLY A 233 -5.00 -17.42 -12.87
CA GLY A 233 -4.27 -17.25 -11.61
C GLY A 233 -4.53 -18.41 -10.64
N TRP A 234 -5.78 -18.85 -10.51
CA TRP A 234 -6.15 -19.96 -9.62
C TRP A 234 -5.51 -21.28 -10.03
N LYS A 235 -5.47 -21.59 -11.34
CA LYS A 235 -4.79 -22.78 -11.87
C LYS A 235 -3.29 -22.79 -11.56
N ALA A 236 -2.66 -21.62 -11.50
CA ALA A 236 -1.25 -21.49 -11.18
C ALA A 236 -0.96 -21.55 -9.68
N ALA A 237 -1.96 -21.40 -8.82
CA ALA A 237 -1.81 -21.38 -7.36
C ALA A 237 -1.60 -22.77 -6.76
N THR A 238 -0.70 -22.85 -5.79
CA THR A 238 -0.30 -24.08 -5.09
C THR A 238 -0.52 -24.01 -3.57
N GLY A 239 -0.87 -22.84 -3.03
CA GLY A 239 -1.22 -22.67 -1.63
C GLY A 239 -2.56 -23.32 -1.26
N GLN A 240 -2.73 -23.62 0.03
CA GLN A 240 -3.95 -24.25 0.56
C GLN A 240 -5.16 -23.32 0.46
N VAL A 241 -4.92 -22.01 0.55
CA VAL A 241 -5.93 -20.96 0.39
C VAL A 241 -5.47 -20.01 -0.71
N THR A 242 -6.43 -19.45 -1.44
CA THR A 242 -6.18 -18.45 -2.49
C THR A 242 -6.90 -17.15 -2.12
N GLY A 243 -6.18 -16.03 -2.16
CA GLY A 243 -6.75 -14.69 -2.00
C GLY A 243 -6.65 -13.91 -3.29
N PHE A 244 -7.77 -13.39 -3.78
CA PHE A 244 -7.80 -12.51 -4.96
C PHE A 244 -7.85 -11.06 -4.50
N PHE A 245 -6.97 -10.24 -5.04
CA PHE A 245 -6.90 -8.82 -4.73
C PHE A 245 -6.77 -8.01 -6.01
N ASP A 246 -7.30 -6.80 -5.98
CA ASP A 246 -7.07 -5.83 -7.06
C ASP A 246 -5.61 -5.38 -7.02
N MET A 247 -5.08 -4.93 -8.16
CA MET A 247 -3.69 -4.52 -8.26
C MET A 247 -3.38 -3.20 -7.53
N GLN A 248 -4.41 -2.43 -7.14
CA GLN A 248 -4.33 -1.12 -6.49
C GLN A 248 -4.59 -1.22 -4.97
N VAL A 249 -3.78 -1.99 -4.24
CA VAL A 249 -4.02 -2.22 -2.81
C VAL A 249 -2.74 -2.06 -2.00
N ASP A 250 -2.89 -1.54 -0.78
CA ASP A 250 -1.86 -1.66 0.24
C ASP A 250 -2.39 -2.52 1.39
N THR A 251 -1.65 -3.55 1.74
CA THR A 251 -1.92 -4.47 2.83
C THR A 251 -1.55 -3.81 4.15
N ILE A 252 -2.48 -3.79 5.11
CA ILE A 252 -2.19 -3.44 6.51
C ILE A 252 -1.69 -4.68 7.25
N ASN A 253 -0.85 -4.49 8.28
CA ASN A 253 -0.28 -5.57 9.09
C ASN A 253 -1.32 -6.65 9.45
N LEU A 254 -1.16 -7.85 8.90
CA LEU A 254 -1.95 -9.01 9.31
C LEU A 254 -1.49 -9.40 10.73
N ALA A 255 -2.47 -9.57 11.61
CA ALA A 255 -2.39 -9.81 13.05
C ALA A 255 -1.02 -10.20 13.65
N ASN A 256 -0.57 -9.47 14.68
CA ASN A 256 0.57 -9.83 15.54
C ASN A 256 1.82 -10.38 14.81
N ALA A 257 2.05 -9.97 13.55
CA ALA A 257 3.39 -10.00 12.99
C ALA A 257 4.22 -9.08 13.88
N SER A 258 5.08 -9.67 14.71
CA SER A 258 6.21 -8.97 15.31
C SER A 258 6.84 -8.07 14.24
N HIS A 259 7.23 -6.85 14.62
CA HIS A 259 7.91 -5.84 13.81
C HIS A 259 8.54 -6.36 12.52
N PRO A 260 8.44 -5.61 11.38
CA PRO A 260 8.92 -6.05 10.07
C PRO A 260 10.30 -6.67 10.21
N THR A 261 10.33 -8.00 10.24
CA THR A 261 11.58 -8.74 10.21
C THR A 261 12.03 -8.66 8.76
N PRO A 262 13.23 -8.14 8.47
CA PRO A 262 13.78 -8.28 7.14
C PRO A 262 13.70 -9.76 6.75
N LEU A 263 13.26 -10.02 5.52
CA LEU A 263 13.23 -11.35 4.94
C LEU A 263 14.63 -11.96 5.07
N ASN A 264 14.80 -12.86 6.03
CA ASN A 264 15.92 -13.79 6.04
C ASN A 264 15.67 -14.80 4.91
N LEU A 265 16.16 -14.45 3.72
CA LEU A 265 16.36 -15.37 2.60
C LEU A 265 17.75 -16.00 2.70
#